data_AF-A0A1E4TIZ5-F1
#
_entry.id   AF-A0A1E4TIZ5-F1
#
_cell.length_a   1.000
_cell.length_b   1.000
_cell.length_c   1.000
_cell.angle_alpha   90.00
_cell.angle_beta   90.00
_cell.angle_gamma   90.00
#
_symmetry.space_group_name_H-M   'P 1'
#
loop_
_entity.id
_entity.type
_entity.pdbx_description
1 polymer ?
#
loop_
_entity_poly.entity_id
_entity_poly.type
_entity_poly.pdbx_seq_one_letter_code
_entity_poly.pdbx_strand_id
1 'polypeptide(L)'
;MRQALILWHKPLIHFIGRRSWQKATQDLAPKLHPLDPHKELPSSFAAYRLKAQQHGPLVKSSGLPNAGEVIARFQLPKRFQYPVVEDLEIDIVNSGGAL
;
A
#
# COMPACT_ATOMS: atom_id res chain seq x y z
N MET A 1 24.58 55.12 -7.22
CA MET A 1 24.17 55.20 -5.79
C MET A 1 22.74 54.67 -5.63
N ARG A 2 22.56 53.40 -5.24
CA ARG A 2 21.22 52.77 -5.02
C ARG A 2 21.15 52.20 -3.60
N GLN A 3 21.34 53.03 -2.58
CA GLN A 3 21.32 52.60 -1.17
C GLN A 3 20.10 53.13 -0.38
N ALA A 4 19.23 53.94 -0.99
CA ALA A 4 18.15 54.62 -0.26
C ALA A 4 16.78 53.90 -0.28
N LEU A 5 16.55 52.95 -1.18
CA LEU A 5 15.21 52.33 -1.35
C LEU A 5 14.91 51.20 -0.35
N ILE A 6 15.91 50.66 0.34
CA ILE A 6 15.72 49.54 1.27
C ILE A 6 15.13 50.02 2.62
N LEU A 7 15.23 51.32 2.93
CA LEU A 7 14.81 51.86 4.24
C LEU A 7 13.30 52.12 4.37
N TRP A 8 12.55 52.17 3.27
CA TRP A 8 11.11 52.52 3.26
C TRP A 8 10.16 51.33 3.14
N HIS A 9 10.67 50.15 2.81
CA HIS A 9 9.83 48.96 2.68
C HIS A 9 9.91 48.12 3.95
N LYS A 10 8.84 48.14 4.76
CA LYS A 10 8.66 47.18 5.86
C LYS A 10 8.35 45.80 5.27
N PRO A 11 9.12 44.74 5.59
CA PRO A 11 8.77 43.40 5.14
C PRO A 11 7.44 42.97 5.77
N LEU A 12 6.50 42.51 4.94
CA LEU A 12 5.19 42.01 5.41
C LEU A 12 5.25 40.59 6.01
N ILE A 13 6.40 39.92 5.85
CA ILE A 13 6.62 38.56 6.35
C ILE A 13 7.05 38.65 7.82
N HIS A 14 6.28 38.02 8.69
CA HIS A 14 6.57 37.92 10.12
C HIS A 14 6.96 36.48 10.46
N PHE A 15 8.10 36.28 11.12
CA PHE A 15 8.54 34.96 11.57
C PHE A 15 7.89 34.64 12.93
N ILE A 16 6.75 33.96 12.92
CA ILE A 16 5.92 33.66 14.11
C ILE A 16 6.51 32.49 14.96
N GLY A 17 7.80 32.17 14.81
CA GLY A 17 8.44 31.03 15.49
C GLY A 17 8.02 29.66 14.94
N ARG A 18 8.40 28.58 15.65
CA ARG A 18 8.06 27.20 15.24
C ARG A 18 6.57 26.94 15.44
N ARG A 19 5.86 26.55 14.37
CA ARG A 19 4.46 26.13 14.42
C ARG A 19 4.31 24.94 15.37
N SER A 20 3.61 25.12 16.49
CA SER A 20 3.17 24.02 17.35
C SER A 20 1.93 23.38 16.70
N TRP A 21 2.13 22.28 15.98
CA TRP A 21 1.00 21.46 15.56
C TRP A 21 0.28 20.97 16.82
N GLN A 22 -1.05 21.14 16.91
CA GLN A 22 -1.81 20.62 18.03
C GLN A 22 -1.70 19.09 18.03
N LYS A 23 -0.80 18.59 18.88
CA LYS A 23 -0.60 17.16 19.09
C LYS A 23 -1.70 16.72 20.05
N ALA A 24 -2.63 15.89 19.57
CA ALA A 24 -3.57 15.05 20.33
C ALA A 24 -5.03 15.49 20.55
N THR A 25 -5.54 16.62 20.03
CA THR A 25 -6.98 16.99 20.23
C THR A 25 -7.87 16.73 19.01
N GLN A 26 -7.35 16.07 17.97
CA GLN A 26 -8.18 15.60 16.86
C GLN A 26 -8.59 14.17 17.16
N ASP A 27 -9.88 13.95 17.38
CA ASP A 27 -10.45 12.60 17.39
C ASP A 27 -10.31 11.98 15.99
N LEU A 28 -9.30 11.11 15.87
CA LEU A 28 -8.94 10.33 14.67
C LEU A 28 -9.69 9.00 14.62
N ALA A 29 -10.64 8.75 15.53
CA ALA A 29 -11.48 7.58 15.45
C ALA A 29 -12.21 7.57 14.09
N PRO A 30 -12.35 6.40 13.45
CA PRO A 30 -13.16 6.29 12.24
C PRO A 30 -14.58 6.76 12.55
N LYS A 31 -15.12 7.63 11.71
CA LYS A 31 -16.45 8.20 11.87
C LYS A 31 -17.38 7.66 10.80
N LEU A 32 -18.61 7.38 11.21
CA LEU A 32 -19.69 7.03 10.29
C LEU A 32 -19.98 8.21 9.37
N HIS A 33 -20.26 7.90 8.10
CA HIS A 33 -20.73 8.92 7.18
C HIS A 33 -22.21 9.24 7.48
N PRO A 34 -22.63 10.52 7.54
CA PRO A 34 -24.00 10.90 7.89
C PRO A 34 -25.08 10.34 6.95
N LEU A 35 -24.72 10.10 5.69
CA LEU A 35 -25.62 9.61 4.65
C LEU A 35 -25.45 8.10 4.38
N ASP A 36 -24.73 7.37 5.23
CA ASP A 36 -24.61 5.92 5.10
C ASP A 36 -25.98 5.25 5.36
N PRO A 37 -26.54 4.46 4.41
CA PRO A 37 -27.79 3.74 4.62
C PRO A 37 -27.73 2.69 5.74
N HIS A 38 -26.55 2.16 6.06
CA HIS A 38 -26.37 1.09 7.04
C HIS A 38 -25.91 1.60 8.41
N LYS A 39 -25.35 2.82 8.50
CA LYS A 39 -24.92 3.47 9.75
C LYS A 39 -23.99 2.61 10.64
N GLU A 40 -23.18 1.75 10.05
CA GLU A 40 -22.29 0.84 10.79
C GLU A 40 -20.85 0.88 10.24
N LEU A 41 -19.88 1.04 11.13
CA LEU A 41 -18.47 0.90 10.78
C LEU A 41 -18.13 -0.59 10.75
N PRO A 42 -17.40 -1.08 9.74
CA PRO A 42 -16.90 -2.44 9.77
C PRO A 42 -15.97 -2.63 10.96
N SER A 43 -16.28 -3.60 11.82
CA SER A 43 -15.46 -3.93 13.01
C SER A 43 -14.07 -4.47 12.64
N SER A 44 -13.93 -5.06 11.46
CA SER A 44 -12.65 -5.50 10.89
C SER A 44 -12.78 -5.74 9.38
N PHE A 45 -11.65 -5.75 8.68
CA PHE A 45 -11.61 -6.14 7.26
C PHE A 45 -12.11 -7.57 7.02
N ALA A 46 -11.86 -8.48 7.98
CA ALA A 46 -12.36 -9.85 7.92
C ALA A 46 -13.90 -9.91 8.00
N ALA A 47 -14.51 -9.15 8.92
CA ALA A 47 -15.96 -9.07 9.05
C ALA A 47 -16.62 -8.44 7.82
N TYR A 48 -16.01 -7.38 7.26
CA TYR A 48 -16.47 -6.76 6.02
C TYR A 48 -16.52 -7.76 4.85
N ARG A 49 -15.45 -8.54 4.64
CA ARG A 49 -15.39 -9.52 3.55
C ARG A 49 -16.49 -10.58 3.60
N LEU A 50 -16.90 -10.99 4.80
CA LEU A 50 -17.99 -11.95 4.97
C LEU A 50 -19.34 -11.37 4.54
N LYS A 51 -19.61 -10.10 4.89
CA LYS A 51 -20.88 -9.42 4.57
C LYS A 51 -20.98 -9.03 3.09
N ALA A 52 -19.88 -8.63 2.47
CA ALA A 52 -19.85 -8.14 1.09
C ALA A 52 -19.85 -9.26 0.02
N GLN A 53 -19.82 -10.52 0.42
CA GLN A 53 -19.72 -11.64 -0.51
C GLN A 53 -21.06 -11.88 -1.23
N GLN A 54 -21.18 -11.35 -2.45
CA GLN A 54 -22.39 -11.49 -3.28
C GLN A 54 -22.35 -12.71 -4.21
N HIS A 55 -21.15 -13.17 -4.58
CA HIS A 55 -20.96 -14.23 -5.57
C HIS A 55 -20.04 -15.31 -5.03
N GLY A 56 -20.61 -16.41 -4.55
CA GLY A 56 -19.89 -17.63 -4.13
C GLY A 56 -18.92 -17.46 -2.95
N PRO A 57 -18.51 -18.56 -2.29
CA PRO A 57 -17.57 -18.51 -1.16
C PRO A 57 -16.24 -17.87 -1.56
N LEU A 58 -15.90 -16.73 -0.94
CA LEU A 58 -14.58 -16.13 -1.03
C LEU A 58 -13.66 -16.90 -0.08
N VAL A 59 -13.24 -18.08 -0.53
CA VAL A 59 -12.35 -18.97 0.22
C VAL A 59 -11.12 -18.17 0.65
N LYS A 60 -10.82 -18.18 1.95
CA LYS A 60 -9.50 -17.80 2.46
C LYS A 60 -8.53 -18.89 2.03
N SER A 61 -8.19 -18.97 0.75
CA SER A 61 -6.99 -19.70 0.34
C SER A 61 -5.83 -18.81 0.76
N SER A 62 -5.50 -18.87 2.06
CA SER A 62 -4.25 -18.34 2.57
C SER A 62 -3.15 -19.13 1.89
N GLY A 63 -2.66 -18.64 0.74
CA GLY A 63 -1.32 -18.97 0.26
C GLY A 63 -0.25 -18.37 1.19
N LEU A 64 -0.56 -18.18 2.46
CA LEU A 64 0.27 -17.71 3.54
C LEU A 64 0.47 -18.92 4.46
N PRO A 65 1.72 -19.27 4.78
CA PRO A 65 1.98 -20.43 5.61
C PRO A 65 1.44 -20.20 7.01
N ASN A 66 1.10 -21.29 7.72
CA ASN A 66 0.92 -21.19 9.16
C ASN A 66 2.27 -20.83 9.82
N ALA A 67 2.23 -20.31 11.05
CA ALA A 67 3.45 -19.98 11.79
C ALA A 67 4.35 -21.22 11.91
N GLY A 68 5.53 -21.19 11.26
CA GLY A 68 6.50 -22.30 11.23
C GLY A 68 6.49 -23.13 9.94
N GLU A 69 5.53 -22.93 9.04
CA GLU A 69 5.54 -23.57 7.71
C GLU A 69 6.30 -22.68 6.71
N VAL A 70 7.14 -23.29 5.88
CA VAL A 70 7.79 -22.59 4.77
C VAL A 70 7.06 -22.96 3.50
N ILE A 71 6.45 -21.98 2.82
CA ILE A 71 5.92 -22.21 1.47
C ILE A 71 7.11 -22.26 0.51
N ALA A 72 7.50 -23.46 0.15
CA ALA A 72 8.42 -23.65 -0.94
C ALA A 72 7.70 -23.43 -2.28
N ARG A 73 8.35 -22.73 -3.22
CA ARG A 73 7.71 -22.33 -4.49
C ARG A 73 7.19 -23.51 -5.30
N PHE A 74 7.78 -24.71 -5.17
CA PHE A 74 7.31 -25.94 -5.82
C PHE A 74 5.94 -26.43 -5.32
N GLN A 75 5.49 -25.98 -4.16
CA GLN A 75 4.18 -26.32 -3.58
C GLN A 75 3.06 -25.39 -4.10
N LEU A 76 3.42 -24.31 -4.80
CA LEU A 76 2.46 -23.40 -5.40
C LEU A 76 1.95 -23.93 -6.75
N PRO A 77 0.80 -23.45 -7.24
CA PRO A 77 0.35 -23.75 -8.60
C PRO A 77 1.44 -23.46 -9.64
N LYS A 78 1.49 -24.27 -10.71
CA LYS A 78 2.54 -24.21 -11.76
C LYS A 78 2.85 -22.80 -12.28
N ARG A 79 1.85 -21.91 -12.33
CA ARG A 79 2.00 -20.50 -12.74
C ARG A 79 2.95 -19.68 -11.87
N PHE A 80 3.16 -20.08 -10.62
CA PHE A 80 4.03 -19.39 -9.65
C PHE A 80 5.35 -20.12 -9.40
N GLN A 81 5.58 -21.25 -10.09
CA GLN A 81 6.84 -21.99 -10.05
C GLN A 81 7.84 -21.35 -11.02
N TYR A 82 9.15 -21.51 -10.77
CA TYR A 82 10.15 -21.15 -11.76
C TYR A 82 10.03 -22.09 -12.97
N PRO A 83 10.16 -21.58 -14.20
CA PRO A 83 10.33 -22.45 -15.35
C PRO A 83 11.61 -23.28 -15.14
N VAL A 84 11.55 -24.57 -15.49
CA VAL A 84 12.73 -25.40 -15.58
C VAL A 84 13.47 -24.95 -16.83
N VAL A 85 14.71 -24.50 -16.66
CA VAL A 85 15.58 -24.17 -17.79
C VAL A 85 16.10 -25.48 -18.34
N GLU A 86 15.82 -25.77 -19.61
CA GLU A 86 16.28 -26.98 -20.29
C GLU A 86 17.70 -26.78 -20.83
N ASP A 87 18.54 -27.82 -20.84
CA ASP A 87 19.93 -27.74 -21.32
C ASP A 87 20.01 -27.25 -22.78
N LEU A 88 19.02 -27.62 -23.58
CA LEU A 88 18.90 -27.19 -24.97
C LEU A 88 18.61 -25.69 -25.11
N GLU A 89 17.87 -25.09 -24.16
CA GLU A 89 17.65 -23.64 -24.11
C GLU A 89 18.96 -22.90 -23.80
N ILE A 90 19.75 -23.45 -22.87
CA ILE A 90 21.07 -22.92 -22.50
C ILE A 90 22.02 -22.95 -23.71
N ASP A 91 22.03 -24.05 -24.46
CA ASP A 91 22.87 -24.18 -25.66
C ASP A 91 22.44 -23.23 -26.79
N ILE A 92 21.14 -23.00 -26.96
CA ILE A 92 20.62 -22.03 -27.94
C ILE A 92 21.02 -20.59 -27.56
N VAL A 93 20.97 -20.24 -26.28
CA VAL A 93 21.44 -18.94 -25.78
C VAL A 93 22.95 -18.78 -25.99
N ASN A 94 23.74 -19.79 -25.61
CA ASN A 94 25.20 -19.76 -25.73
C ASN A 94 25.69 -19.73 -27.19
N SER A 95 24.95 -20.36 -28.10
CA SER A 95 25.22 -20.32 -29.55
C SER A 95 24.73 -19.03 -30.22
N GLY A 96 24.07 -18.12 -29.47
CA GLY A 96 23.56 -16.84 -30.00
C GLY A 96 22.32 -16.98 -30.88
N GLY A 97 21.63 -18.12 -30.83
CA GLY A 97 20.40 -18.40 -31.58
C GLY A 97 19.11 -17.97 -30.86
N ALA A 98 19.22 -17.52 -29.60
CA ALA A 98 18.10 -16.96 -28.87
C ALA A 98 17.76 -15.55 -29.42
N LEU A 99 16.53 -15.38 -29.94
CA LEU A 99 15.97 -14.11 -30.42
C LEU A 99 15.38 -13.27 -29.29
#